data_AF-A0A932J7Z7-F1
#
_entry.id   AF-A0A932J7Z7-F1
#
_cell.length_a   1.000
_cell.length_b   1.000
_cell.length_c   1.000
_cell.angle_alpha   90.00
_cell.angle_beta   90.00
_cell.angle_gamma   90.00
#
_symmetry.space_group_name_H-M   'P 1'
#
loop_
_entity.id
_entity.type
_entity.pdbx_description
1 polymer ?
#
loop_
_entity_poly.entity_id
_entity_poly.type
_entity_poly.pdbx_seq_one_letter_code
_entity_poly.pdbx_strand_id
1 'polypeptide(L)'
;MSSLTVLTDSRSRTLSAVLAATDWPEREQRPLPRGVHPQAAALRKHVADFKSHPAVAYVQAALNADPDPRLLFARAVNDEAELAAHLNSFAAEAGLEAYWAASDSAWAEAVAEVQARVNGIDFATILDEAFGTASAELIILPNLAYPTTHSLGFGTPQRVYSLMPPRKAVGESPPWPFRDDRDYILRLAIHDFTQCLLADMLEKNPGLLPESPISEQLPADLRAEHPTWTRQITELFAYGMMTIFLNRLDDGAGDSFALFERRTRKLTVLPAAITAVAHYLDGRAKGQIASINDYLPQFVTALT
;
A
#
# COMPACT_ATOMS: atom_id res chain seq x y z
N MET A 1 -5.13 -11.43 18.57
CA MET A 1 -5.93 -11.29 17.35
C MET A 1 -5.86 -9.85 16.92
N SER A 2 -5.29 -9.58 15.75
CA SER A 2 -5.29 -8.24 15.15
C SER A 2 -6.73 -7.84 14.83
N SER A 3 -7.16 -6.67 15.30
CA SER A 3 -8.41 -6.06 14.85
C SER A 3 -8.19 -5.32 13.53
N LEU A 4 -9.13 -5.48 12.59
CA LEU A 4 -9.19 -4.68 11.37
C LEU A 4 -10.10 -3.46 11.59
N THR A 5 -9.61 -2.27 11.29
CA THR A 5 -10.36 -1.02 11.37
C THR A 5 -10.35 -0.31 10.03
N VAL A 6 -11.49 0.26 9.60
CA VAL A 6 -11.56 1.16 8.43
C VAL A 6 -11.92 2.55 8.92
N LEU A 7 -11.09 3.55 8.64
CA LEU A 7 -11.30 4.92 9.09
C LEU A 7 -10.66 5.96 8.18
N THR A 8 -10.98 7.24 8.41
CA THR A 8 -10.20 8.37 7.89
C THR A 8 -9.18 8.83 8.93
N ASP A 9 -7.97 9.14 8.49
CA ASP A 9 -6.94 9.72 9.35
C ASP A 9 -6.66 11.18 8.94
N SER A 10 -6.77 12.13 9.88
CA SER A 10 -6.57 13.55 9.60
C SER A 10 -5.12 13.91 9.23
N ARG A 11 -4.14 13.19 9.77
CA ARG A 11 -2.71 13.40 9.51
C ARG A 11 -2.37 12.94 8.10
N SER A 12 -2.85 11.76 7.72
CA SER A 12 -2.75 11.26 6.34
C SER A 12 -3.45 12.19 5.35
N ARG A 13 -4.69 12.65 5.62
CA ARG A 13 -5.40 13.60 4.73
C ARG A 13 -4.66 14.93 4.60
N THR A 14 -4.06 15.43 5.67
CA THR A 14 -3.26 16.66 5.65
C THR A 14 -1.99 16.48 4.81
N LEU A 15 -1.29 15.37 4.96
CA LEU A 15 -0.15 15.05 4.10
C LEU A 15 -0.57 14.92 2.63
N SER A 16 -1.71 14.29 2.34
CA SER A 16 -2.28 14.24 0.98
C SER A 16 -2.55 15.63 0.39
N ALA A 17 -2.96 16.60 1.21
CA ALA A 17 -3.14 18.00 0.79
C ALA A 17 -1.81 18.69 0.50
N VAL A 18 -0.77 18.44 1.32
CA VAL A 18 0.58 18.95 1.04
C VAL A 18 1.12 18.33 -0.26
N LEU A 19 0.96 17.01 -0.46
CA LEU A 19 1.31 16.35 -1.72
C LEU A 19 0.58 16.96 -2.92
N ALA A 20 -0.69 17.36 -2.78
CA ALA A 20 -1.42 18.02 -3.87
C ALA A 20 -0.82 19.38 -4.27
N ALA A 21 -0.03 20.01 -3.39
CA ALA A 21 0.67 21.27 -3.64
C ALA A 21 2.14 21.09 -4.09
N THR A 22 2.71 19.89 -4.03
CA THR A 22 4.05 19.59 -4.57
C THR A 22 4.00 19.25 -6.07
N ASP A 23 5.10 18.77 -6.65
CA ASP A 23 5.12 18.18 -7.99
C ASP A 23 4.64 16.71 -8.04
N TRP A 24 4.19 16.16 -6.92
CA TRP A 24 3.69 14.80 -6.82
C TRP A 24 2.56 14.50 -7.82
N PRO A 25 1.53 15.34 -7.99
CA PRO A 25 0.44 15.06 -8.93
C PRO A 25 0.94 14.86 -10.36
N GLU A 26 1.92 15.65 -10.81
CA GLU A 26 2.54 15.52 -12.12
C GLU A 26 3.41 14.27 -12.22
N ARG A 27 4.21 13.98 -11.18
CA ARG A 27 5.06 12.78 -11.14
C ARG A 27 4.23 11.51 -11.23
N GLU A 28 3.17 11.44 -10.45
CA GLU A 28 2.29 10.27 -10.34
C GLU A 28 1.51 9.99 -11.64
N GLN A 29 1.17 11.06 -12.38
CA GLN A 29 0.42 10.98 -13.64
C GLN A 29 1.30 10.79 -14.87
N ARG A 30 2.61 11.09 -14.79
CA ARG A 30 3.53 11.03 -15.94
C ARG A 30 3.59 9.66 -16.63
N PRO A 31 3.66 8.51 -15.93
CA PRO A 31 3.76 7.22 -16.60
C PRO A 31 2.49 6.84 -17.36
N LEU A 32 1.31 7.23 -16.84
CA LEU A 32 0.02 6.89 -17.42
C LEU A 32 -1.04 7.95 -17.04
N PRO A 33 -1.20 9.03 -17.80
CA PRO A 33 -2.17 10.08 -17.50
C PRO A 33 -3.60 9.55 -17.45
N ARG A 34 -4.40 9.98 -16.47
CA ARG A 34 -5.79 9.52 -16.29
C ARG A 34 -6.65 10.48 -15.46
N GLY A 35 -7.96 10.23 -15.47
CA GLY A 35 -8.90 10.87 -14.56
C GLY A 35 -8.54 10.58 -13.10
N VAL A 36 -8.38 11.64 -12.30
CA VAL A 36 -8.28 11.54 -10.84
C VAL A 36 -9.66 11.64 -10.21
N HIS A 37 -9.79 11.19 -8.96
CA HIS A 37 -11.05 11.34 -8.23
C HIS A 37 -11.42 12.83 -8.08
N PRO A 38 -12.72 13.21 -8.15
CA PRO A 38 -13.14 14.61 -8.01
C PRO A 38 -12.61 15.30 -6.75
N GLN A 39 -12.48 14.57 -5.64
CA GLN A 39 -11.90 15.09 -4.39
C GLN A 39 -10.41 15.45 -4.56
N ALA A 40 -9.60 14.61 -5.22
CA ALA A 40 -8.20 14.92 -5.51
C ALA A 40 -8.06 16.16 -6.41
N ALA A 41 -8.90 16.27 -7.45
CA ALA A 41 -8.91 17.44 -8.33
C ALA A 41 -9.32 18.73 -7.59
N ALA A 42 -10.38 18.66 -6.78
CA ALA A 42 -10.85 19.77 -5.97
C ALA A 42 -9.79 20.20 -4.94
N LEU A 43 -9.13 19.24 -4.29
CA LEU A 43 -8.09 19.49 -3.30
C LEU A 43 -6.91 20.20 -3.94
N ARG A 44 -6.44 19.72 -5.10
CA ARG A 44 -5.35 20.36 -5.84
C ARG A 44 -5.67 21.81 -6.21
N LYS A 45 -6.93 22.11 -6.57
CA LYS A 45 -7.38 23.49 -6.82
C LYS A 45 -7.39 24.30 -5.53
N HIS A 46 -7.87 23.73 -4.43
CA HIS A 46 -7.95 24.38 -3.12
C HIS A 46 -6.57 24.81 -2.61
N VAL A 47 -5.55 23.97 -2.77
CA VAL A 47 -4.19 24.24 -2.28
C VAL A 47 -3.27 24.93 -3.28
N ALA A 48 -3.78 25.37 -4.44
CA ALA A 48 -2.96 25.84 -5.56
C ALA A 48 -2.10 27.07 -5.22
N ASP A 49 -2.58 27.95 -4.34
CA ASP A 49 -1.89 29.17 -3.92
C ASP A 49 -0.85 28.93 -2.80
N PHE A 50 -0.78 27.72 -2.24
CA PHE A 50 0.08 27.37 -1.11
C PHE A 50 1.41 26.70 -1.52
N LYS A 51 1.77 26.73 -2.80
CA LYS A 51 3.00 26.09 -3.32
C LYS A 51 4.29 26.60 -2.68
N SER A 52 4.29 27.84 -2.19
CA SER A 52 5.43 28.45 -1.49
C SER A 52 5.44 28.19 0.02
N HIS A 53 4.44 27.49 0.56
CA HIS A 53 4.36 27.22 1.99
C HIS A 53 5.54 26.33 2.45
N PRO A 54 6.15 26.59 3.64
CA PRO A 54 7.30 25.81 4.12
C PRO A 54 7.10 24.30 4.16
N ALA A 55 5.90 23.84 4.52
CA ALA A 55 5.55 22.41 4.50
C ALA A 55 5.66 21.77 3.10
N VAL A 56 5.32 22.50 2.03
CA VAL A 56 5.44 22.01 0.66
C VAL A 56 6.90 21.85 0.30
N ALA A 57 7.74 22.83 0.64
CA ALA A 57 9.19 22.75 0.42
C ALA A 57 9.82 21.57 1.21
N TYR A 58 9.42 21.38 2.47
CA TYR A 58 9.87 20.27 3.30
C TYR A 58 9.52 18.90 2.70
N VAL A 59 8.25 18.70 2.35
CA VAL A 59 7.77 17.45 1.75
C VAL A 59 8.40 17.22 0.36
N GLN A 60 8.54 18.27 -0.45
CA GLN A 60 9.21 18.18 -1.75
C GLN A 60 10.68 17.75 -1.61
N ALA A 61 11.40 18.29 -0.62
CA ALA A 61 12.79 17.91 -0.36
C ALA A 61 12.89 16.44 0.05
N ALA A 62 11.98 15.96 0.91
CA ALA A 62 11.90 14.55 1.27
C ALA A 62 11.62 13.65 0.05
N LEU A 63 10.66 14.02 -0.80
CA LEU A 63 10.34 13.31 -2.05
C LEU A 63 11.47 13.34 -3.09
N ASN A 64 12.38 14.31 -3.02
CA ASN A 64 13.56 14.35 -3.87
C ASN A 64 14.66 13.42 -3.36
N ALA A 65 14.74 13.22 -2.05
CA ALA A 65 15.69 12.31 -1.42
C ALA A 65 15.25 10.84 -1.54
N ASP A 66 13.97 10.57 -1.31
CA ASP A 66 13.32 9.28 -1.56
C ASP A 66 11.99 9.52 -2.27
N PRO A 67 11.84 9.10 -3.54
CA PRO A 67 10.58 9.28 -4.28
C PRO A 67 9.42 8.44 -3.74
N ASP A 68 9.65 7.52 -2.79
CA ASP A 68 8.59 6.74 -2.15
C ASP A 68 7.97 7.50 -0.96
N PRO A 69 6.67 7.87 -1.02
CA PRO A 69 6.01 8.63 0.03
C PRO A 69 5.69 7.79 1.28
N ARG A 70 5.89 6.46 1.28
CA ARG A 70 5.55 5.60 2.43
C ARG A 70 6.16 6.08 3.73
N LEU A 71 7.42 6.51 3.70
CA LEU A 71 8.10 7.02 4.90
C LEU A 71 7.45 8.31 5.41
N LEU A 72 7.03 9.23 4.52
CA LEU A 72 6.33 10.45 4.92
C LEU A 72 4.98 10.13 5.58
N PHE A 73 4.22 9.19 5.02
CA PHE A 73 2.97 8.75 5.63
C PHE A 73 3.18 8.07 6.98
N ALA A 74 4.18 7.19 7.09
CA ALA A 74 4.56 6.56 8.35
C ALA A 74 4.91 7.62 9.43
N ARG A 75 5.72 8.63 9.07
CA ARG A 75 6.09 9.73 9.97
C ARG A 75 4.87 10.57 10.36
N ALA A 76 3.96 10.84 9.42
CA ALA A 76 2.76 11.63 9.67
C ALA A 76 1.79 10.95 10.65
N VAL A 77 1.49 9.66 10.46
CA VAL A 77 0.58 8.92 11.38
C VAL A 77 1.19 8.61 12.74
N ASN A 78 2.49 8.85 12.91
CA ASN A 78 3.19 8.76 14.18
C ASN A 78 3.39 10.12 14.86
N ASP A 79 2.83 11.20 14.30
CA ASP A 79 2.96 12.55 14.83
C ASP A 79 4.42 12.95 15.08
N GLU A 80 5.32 12.58 14.17
CA GLU A 80 6.72 12.99 14.31
C GLU A 80 6.82 14.52 14.35
N ALA A 81 7.44 15.05 15.40
CA ALA A 81 7.34 16.44 15.79
C ALA A 81 7.64 17.46 14.68
N GLU A 82 8.70 17.27 13.90
CA GLU A 82 9.08 18.22 12.84
C GLU A 82 8.05 18.22 11.70
N LEU A 83 7.71 17.04 11.19
CA LEU A 83 6.69 16.90 10.14
C LEU A 83 5.33 17.37 10.63
N ALA A 84 4.91 17.00 11.84
CA ALA A 84 3.64 17.41 12.43
C ALA A 84 3.53 18.94 12.55
N ALA A 85 4.59 19.64 12.93
CA ALA A 85 4.61 21.10 12.97
C ALA A 85 4.37 21.71 11.57
N HIS A 86 5.02 21.18 10.54
CA HIS A 86 4.80 21.60 9.15
C HIS A 86 3.37 21.33 8.68
N LEU A 87 2.85 20.13 8.94
CA LEU A 87 1.49 19.74 8.54
C LEU A 87 0.43 20.59 9.24
N ASN A 88 0.58 20.87 10.53
CA ASN A 88 -0.35 21.70 11.29
C ASN A 88 -0.35 23.16 10.80
N SER A 89 0.83 23.73 10.52
CA SER A 89 0.94 25.07 9.93
C SER A 89 0.22 25.14 8.59
N PHE A 90 0.45 24.16 7.71
CA PHE A 90 -0.19 24.11 6.40
C PHE A 90 -1.72 23.94 6.52
N ALA A 91 -2.17 23.06 7.42
CA ALA A 91 -3.59 22.81 7.63
C ALA A 91 -4.35 24.07 8.08
N ALA A 92 -3.73 24.86 8.97
CA ALA A 92 -4.28 26.12 9.44
C ALA A 92 -4.32 27.18 8.33
N GLU A 93 -3.21 27.43 7.64
CA GLU A 93 -3.13 28.46 6.59
C GLU A 93 -4.01 28.12 5.38
N ALA A 94 -4.05 26.84 4.98
CA ALA A 94 -4.88 26.38 3.87
C ALA A 94 -6.34 26.14 4.25
N GLY A 95 -6.76 26.38 5.51
CA GLY A 95 -8.14 26.21 5.94
C GLY A 95 -8.67 24.78 5.73
N LEU A 96 -7.82 23.76 5.96
CA LEU A 96 -8.15 22.38 5.64
C LEU A 96 -9.28 21.81 6.49
N GLU A 97 -9.47 22.30 7.72
CA GLU A 97 -10.58 21.87 8.58
C GLU A 97 -11.94 22.14 7.92
N ALA A 98 -12.15 23.37 7.43
CA ALA A 98 -13.37 23.75 6.72
C ALA A 98 -13.51 22.99 5.39
N TYR A 99 -12.40 22.77 4.68
CA TYR A 99 -12.39 21.99 3.44
C TYR A 99 -12.83 20.53 3.67
N TRP A 100 -12.31 19.87 4.72
CA TRP A 100 -12.68 18.50 5.05
C TRP A 100 -14.11 18.40 5.53
N ALA A 101 -14.59 19.36 6.35
CA ALA A 101 -15.99 19.40 6.77
C ALA A 101 -16.95 19.52 5.57
N ALA A 102 -16.59 20.31 4.55
CA ALA A 102 -17.40 20.45 3.34
C ALA A 102 -17.40 19.21 2.42
N SER A 103 -16.42 18.31 2.57
CA SER A 103 -16.28 17.08 1.78
C SER A 103 -16.53 15.79 2.56
N ASP A 104 -16.93 15.89 3.84
CA ASP A 104 -17.00 14.77 4.78
C ASP A 104 -17.91 13.63 4.31
N SER A 105 -19.03 13.94 3.65
CA SER A 105 -19.96 12.94 3.13
C SER A 105 -19.31 11.96 2.16
N ALA A 106 -18.44 12.43 1.26
CA ALA A 106 -17.74 11.57 0.30
C ALA A 106 -16.74 10.64 0.99
N TRP A 107 -16.05 11.14 2.03
CA TRP A 107 -15.11 10.34 2.81
C TRP A 107 -15.84 9.31 3.70
N ALA A 108 -16.96 9.69 4.31
CA ALA A 108 -17.81 8.79 5.07
C ALA A 108 -18.39 7.68 4.19
N GLU A 109 -18.83 8.01 2.96
CA GLU A 109 -19.27 7.01 1.97
C GLU A 109 -18.13 6.06 1.62
N ALA A 110 -16.92 6.56 1.33
CA ALA A 110 -15.77 5.71 1.03
C ALA A 110 -15.42 4.75 2.18
N VAL A 111 -15.47 5.22 3.43
CA VAL A 111 -15.29 4.36 4.63
C VAL A 111 -16.38 3.30 4.70
N ALA A 112 -17.65 3.68 4.54
CA ALA A 112 -18.76 2.73 4.60
C ALA A 112 -18.67 1.67 3.50
N GLU A 113 -18.32 2.07 2.27
CA GLU A 113 -18.16 1.17 1.13
C GLU A 113 -17.01 0.18 1.37
N VAL A 114 -15.84 0.64 1.82
CA VAL A 114 -14.70 -0.24 2.12
C VAL A 114 -15.02 -1.16 3.30
N GLN A 115 -15.60 -0.62 4.37
CA GLN A 115 -16.00 -1.40 5.56
C GLN A 115 -16.96 -2.55 5.20
N ALA A 116 -17.93 -2.29 4.32
CA ALA A 116 -18.87 -3.31 3.86
C ALA A 116 -18.17 -4.45 3.10
N ARG A 117 -17.06 -4.17 2.41
CA ARG A 117 -16.34 -5.13 1.55
C ARG A 117 -15.39 -6.02 2.34
N VAL A 118 -14.85 -5.52 3.44
CA VAL A 118 -13.96 -6.25 4.35
C VAL A 118 -14.68 -6.90 5.53
N ASN A 119 -15.96 -6.60 5.74
CA ASN A 119 -16.75 -7.20 6.80
C ASN A 119 -16.75 -8.73 6.71
N GLY A 120 -16.47 -9.40 7.83
CA GLY A 120 -16.38 -10.86 7.92
C GLY A 120 -15.11 -11.48 7.30
N ILE A 121 -14.16 -10.68 6.83
CA ILE A 121 -12.88 -11.18 6.33
C ILE A 121 -11.85 -11.23 7.46
N ASP A 122 -11.28 -12.42 7.66
CA ASP A 122 -10.24 -12.64 8.66
C ASP A 122 -8.83 -12.52 8.04
N PHE A 123 -8.34 -11.29 7.95
CA PHE A 123 -6.95 -11.02 7.55
C PHE A 123 -5.95 -11.51 8.61
N ALA A 124 -6.34 -11.49 9.89
CA ALA A 124 -5.43 -11.80 10.99
C ALA A 124 -4.96 -13.26 10.90
N THR A 125 -5.87 -14.20 10.62
CA THR A 125 -5.50 -15.62 10.54
C THR A 125 -4.41 -15.90 9.52
N ILE A 126 -4.54 -15.42 8.27
CA ILE A 126 -3.52 -15.69 7.24
C ILE A 126 -2.19 -14.97 7.54
N LEU A 127 -2.25 -13.78 8.11
CA LEU A 127 -1.05 -13.03 8.50
C LEU A 127 -0.38 -13.70 9.71
N ASP A 128 -1.13 -14.21 10.68
CA ASP A 128 -0.61 -14.93 11.84
C ASP A 128 0.04 -16.27 11.45
N GLU A 129 -0.55 -17.00 10.49
CA GLU A 129 0.07 -18.19 9.89
C GLU A 129 1.44 -17.84 9.29
N ALA A 130 1.50 -16.73 8.54
CA ALA A 130 2.69 -16.31 7.80
C ALA A 130 3.77 -15.66 8.67
N PHE A 131 3.42 -14.85 9.67
CA PHE A 131 4.38 -14.02 10.40
C PHE A 131 4.48 -14.41 11.89
N GLY A 132 3.68 -15.37 12.35
CA GLY A 132 3.40 -15.58 13.77
C GLY A 132 2.39 -14.56 14.27
N THR A 133 1.93 -14.69 15.52
CA THR A 133 0.91 -13.80 16.10
C THR A 133 1.35 -12.34 15.98
N ALA A 134 0.80 -11.64 15.00
CA ALA A 134 1.06 -10.24 14.79
C ALA A 134 0.27 -9.47 15.86
N SER A 135 0.96 -8.71 16.70
CA SER A 135 0.30 -7.80 17.66
C SER A 135 -0.17 -6.50 17.00
N ALA A 136 0.02 -6.36 15.68
CA ALA A 136 -0.30 -5.13 14.98
C ALA A 136 -1.81 -5.01 14.73
N GLU A 137 -2.36 -3.84 14.99
CA GLU A 137 -3.68 -3.43 14.51
C GLU A 137 -3.62 -3.20 13.00
N LEU A 138 -4.59 -3.72 12.26
CA LEU A 138 -4.68 -3.57 10.81
C LEU A 138 -5.64 -2.43 10.49
N ILE A 139 -5.20 -1.44 9.72
CA ILE A 139 -5.97 -0.22 9.47
C ILE A 139 -6.05 0.02 7.97
N ILE A 140 -7.26 0.13 7.44
CA ILE A 140 -7.47 0.56 6.05
C ILE A 140 -7.91 2.03 6.05
N LEU A 141 -7.23 2.82 5.23
CA LEU A 141 -7.51 4.23 5.01
C LEU A 141 -7.96 4.41 3.55
N PRO A 142 -9.28 4.43 3.27
CA PRO A 142 -9.78 4.79 1.95
C PRO A 142 -9.29 6.20 1.59
N ASN A 143 -8.70 6.37 0.40
CA ASN A 143 -8.06 7.60 -0.02
C ASN A 143 -8.70 8.17 -1.29
N LEU A 144 -9.40 9.29 -1.15
CA LEU A 144 -9.98 10.02 -2.28
C LEU A 144 -9.06 11.14 -2.81
N ALA A 145 -7.89 11.31 -2.19
CA ALA A 145 -6.89 12.34 -2.49
C ALA A 145 -5.58 11.71 -3.04
N TYR A 146 -4.43 12.36 -2.83
CA TYR A 146 -3.13 11.85 -3.26
C TYR A 146 -2.50 10.94 -2.19
N PRO A 147 -1.78 9.87 -2.56
CA PRO A 147 -1.59 9.34 -3.91
C PRO A 147 -2.88 8.74 -4.50
N THR A 148 -3.06 8.94 -5.81
CA THR A 148 -4.25 8.51 -6.55
C THR A 148 -4.06 7.19 -7.31
N THR A 149 -2.86 6.63 -7.28
CA THR A 149 -2.44 5.66 -8.30
C THR A 149 -2.13 4.27 -7.77
N HIS A 150 -1.53 4.17 -6.60
CA HIS A 150 -1.18 2.90 -5.99
C HIS A 150 -1.52 2.99 -4.51
N SER A 151 -1.84 1.85 -3.91
CA SER A 151 -1.98 1.80 -2.47
C SER A 151 -0.61 1.93 -1.80
N LEU A 152 -0.60 2.42 -0.57
CA LEU A 152 0.60 2.49 0.25
C LEU A 152 0.37 1.68 1.52
N GLY A 153 1.13 0.61 1.68
CA GLY A 153 1.41 0.02 2.98
C GLY A 153 2.45 0.83 3.74
N PHE A 154 2.15 1.23 4.97
CA PHE A 154 3.12 1.81 5.91
C PHE A 154 2.68 1.54 7.36
N GLY A 155 3.55 1.73 8.35
CA GLY A 155 3.13 1.54 9.73
C GLY A 155 4.24 1.56 10.78
N THR A 156 3.91 1.04 11.94
CA THR A 156 4.75 0.79 13.11
C THR A 156 4.63 -0.67 13.53
N PRO A 157 5.45 -1.14 14.48
CA PRO A 157 5.29 -2.48 15.03
C PRO A 157 3.90 -2.77 15.65
N GLN A 158 3.14 -1.74 16.01
CA GLN A 158 1.82 -1.87 16.63
C GLN A 158 0.66 -1.60 15.66
N ARG A 159 0.89 -0.94 14.53
CA ARG A 159 -0.17 -0.56 13.58
C ARG A 159 0.33 -0.64 12.16
N VAL A 160 -0.41 -1.34 11.32
CA VAL A 160 -0.14 -1.42 9.89
C VAL A 160 -1.29 -0.77 9.13
N TYR A 161 -0.97 0.20 8.30
CA TYR A 161 -1.91 0.97 7.50
C TYR A 161 -1.84 0.55 6.04
N SER A 162 -3.00 0.51 5.39
CA SER A 162 -3.12 0.45 3.93
C SER A 162 -3.92 1.68 3.47
N LEU A 163 -3.24 2.63 2.84
CA LEU A 163 -3.84 3.81 2.23
C LEU A 163 -4.24 3.48 0.79
N MET A 164 -5.54 3.35 0.52
CA MET A 164 -6.04 2.78 -0.72
C MET A 164 -6.74 3.82 -1.60
N PRO A 165 -6.23 4.14 -2.79
CA PRO A 165 -7.03 4.88 -3.76
C PRO A 165 -8.16 3.99 -4.33
N PRO A 166 -9.25 4.58 -4.83
CA PRO A 166 -10.25 3.84 -5.61
C PRO A 166 -9.66 3.27 -6.90
N ARG A 167 -10.28 2.21 -7.43
CA ARG A 167 -9.80 1.54 -8.63
C ARG A 167 -9.85 2.48 -9.83
N LYS A 168 -8.74 2.56 -10.56
CA LYS A 168 -8.62 3.38 -11.76
C LYS A 168 -9.68 2.97 -12.79
N ALA A 169 -10.34 3.94 -13.41
CA ALA A 169 -11.12 3.70 -14.60
C ALA A 169 -10.24 3.72 -15.86
N VAL A 170 -10.81 3.27 -16.98
CA VAL A 170 -10.17 3.32 -18.29
C VAL A 170 -10.32 4.73 -18.87
N GLY A 171 -9.22 5.30 -19.38
CA GLY A 171 -9.22 6.62 -20.02
C GLY A 171 -9.33 7.78 -19.03
N GLU A 172 -10.15 8.78 -19.38
CA GLU A 172 -10.33 10.02 -18.60
C GLU A 172 -11.48 9.94 -17.57
N SER A 173 -12.14 8.79 -17.47
CA SER A 173 -13.22 8.60 -16.50
C SER A 173 -12.71 8.70 -15.06
N PRO A 174 -13.53 9.20 -14.10
CA PRO A 174 -13.16 9.16 -12.70
C PRO A 174 -12.98 7.70 -12.23
N PRO A 175 -12.17 7.45 -11.18
CA PRO A 175 -12.04 6.14 -10.57
C PRO A 175 -13.39 5.50 -10.21
N TRP A 176 -13.44 4.18 -10.21
CA TRP A 176 -14.60 3.39 -9.82
C TRP A 176 -14.83 3.54 -8.31
N PRO A 177 -16.09 3.68 -7.86
CA PRO A 177 -16.45 3.58 -6.45
C PRO A 177 -15.87 2.33 -5.78
N PHE A 178 -15.60 2.40 -4.47
CA PHE A 178 -15.08 1.26 -3.72
C PHE A 178 -16.08 0.10 -3.69
N ARG A 179 -17.38 0.40 -3.75
CA ARG A 179 -18.42 -0.63 -3.81
C ARG A 179 -18.38 -1.52 -5.06
N ASP A 180 -17.68 -1.16 -6.13
CA ASP A 180 -17.82 -1.89 -7.39
C ASP A 180 -16.90 -3.12 -7.51
N ASP A 181 -15.80 -3.18 -6.75
CA ASP A 181 -14.81 -4.24 -6.85
C ASP A 181 -14.28 -4.65 -5.47
N ARG A 182 -14.84 -5.73 -4.91
CA ARG A 182 -14.43 -6.26 -3.60
C ARG A 182 -13.00 -6.77 -3.65
N ASP A 183 -12.66 -7.54 -4.68
CA ASP A 183 -11.36 -8.19 -4.80
C ASP A 183 -10.24 -7.15 -4.92
N TYR A 184 -10.52 -6.01 -5.56
CA TYR A 184 -9.63 -4.86 -5.55
C TYR A 184 -9.30 -4.37 -4.13
N ILE A 185 -10.26 -4.27 -3.22
CA ILE A 185 -9.99 -3.82 -1.85
C ILE A 185 -9.21 -4.90 -1.09
N LEU A 186 -9.65 -6.16 -1.20
CA LEU A 186 -9.04 -7.29 -0.50
C LEU A 186 -7.59 -7.51 -0.90
N ARG A 187 -7.30 -7.42 -2.20
CA ARG A 187 -5.95 -7.59 -2.75
C ARG A 187 -5.01 -6.48 -2.28
N LEU A 188 -5.47 -5.21 -2.27
CA LEU A 188 -4.65 -4.11 -1.76
C LEU A 188 -4.38 -4.25 -0.26
N ALA A 189 -5.39 -4.64 0.52
CA ALA A 189 -5.26 -4.83 1.98
C ALA A 189 -4.19 -5.87 2.30
N ILE A 190 -4.34 -7.10 1.79
CA ILE A 190 -3.43 -8.19 2.11
C ILE A 190 -2.03 -7.90 1.57
N HIS A 191 -1.92 -7.28 0.40
CA HIS A 191 -0.65 -6.87 -0.17
C HIS A 191 0.08 -5.89 0.75
N ASP A 192 -0.57 -4.79 1.11
CA ASP A 192 0.03 -3.73 1.92
C ASP A 192 0.37 -4.21 3.33
N PHE A 193 -0.48 -5.04 3.94
CA PHE A 193 -0.20 -5.63 5.24
C PHE A 193 1.01 -6.56 5.20
N THR A 194 1.08 -7.42 4.18
CA THR A 194 2.22 -8.32 3.97
C THR A 194 3.51 -7.54 3.77
N GLN A 195 3.48 -6.49 2.92
CA GLN A 195 4.63 -5.62 2.67
C GLN A 195 5.16 -4.99 3.95
N CYS A 196 4.29 -4.42 4.78
CA CYS A 196 4.71 -3.75 6.01
C CYS A 196 5.31 -4.72 7.02
N LEU A 197 4.66 -5.86 7.25
CA LEU A 197 5.15 -6.87 8.19
C LEU A 197 6.49 -7.44 7.73
N LEU A 198 6.64 -7.66 6.42
CA LEU A 198 7.89 -8.15 5.86
C LEU A 198 9.01 -7.09 5.93
N ALA A 199 8.69 -5.82 5.66
CA ALA A 199 9.64 -4.72 5.76
C ALA A 199 10.16 -4.54 7.21
N ASP A 200 9.29 -4.51 8.21
CA ASP A 200 9.67 -4.42 9.63
C ASP A 200 10.56 -5.60 10.06
N MET A 201 10.22 -6.80 9.60
CA MET A 201 11.01 -7.99 9.87
C MET A 201 12.39 -7.96 9.19
N LEU A 202 12.49 -7.45 7.95
CA LEU A 202 13.78 -7.29 7.26
C LEU A 202 14.65 -6.20 7.88
N GLU A 203 14.06 -5.11 8.36
CA GLU A 203 14.77 -4.06 9.08
C GLU A 203 15.40 -4.60 10.37
N LYS A 204 14.69 -5.47 11.09
CA LYS A 204 15.18 -6.14 12.31
C LYS A 204 16.22 -7.23 12.04
N ASN A 205 16.30 -7.73 10.81
CA ASN A 205 17.20 -8.83 10.42
C ASN A 205 18.00 -8.45 9.17
N PRO A 206 18.91 -7.46 9.27
CA PRO A 206 19.71 -7.03 8.13
C PRO A 206 20.56 -8.20 7.61
N GLY A 207 20.55 -8.39 6.29
CA GLY A 207 21.27 -9.49 5.63
C GLY A 207 20.54 -10.83 5.61
N LEU A 208 19.28 -10.89 6.07
CA LEU A 208 18.48 -12.11 6.03
C LEU A 208 18.27 -12.65 4.61
N LEU A 209 18.05 -11.76 3.65
CA LEU A 209 17.87 -12.17 2.27
C LEU A 209 19.24 -12.29 1.58
N PRO A 210 19.51 -13.39 0.85
CA PRO A 210 20.70 -13.47 0.00
C PRO A 210 20.52 -12.59 -1.24
N GLU A 211 21.64 -12.10 -1.79
CA GLU A 211 21.61 -11.46 -3.10
C GLU A 211 20.97 -12.40 -4.15
N SER A 212 20.21 -11.82 -5.08
CA SER A 212 19.45 -12.57 -6.05
C SER A 212 19.57 -11.95 -7.44
N PRO A 213 19.84 -12.75 -8.49
CA PRO A 213 19.78 -12.28 -9.88
C PRO A 213 18.33 -12.09 -10.37
N ILE A 214 17.32 -12.28 -9.51
CA ILE A 214 15.90 -12.21 -9.90
C ILE A 214 15.55 -10.91 -10.60
N SER A 215 16.22 -9.80 -10.25
CA SER A 215 16.05 -8.52 -10.94
C SER A 215 16.12 -8.64 -12.45
N GLU A 216 17.02 -9.47 -12.99
CA GLU A 216 17.16 -9.63 -14.45
C GLU A 216 15.96 -10.32 -15.11
N GLN A 217 15.20 -11.09 -14.33
CA GLN A 217 14.00 -11.80 -14.79
C GLN A 217 12.72 -10.96 -14.65
N LEU A 218 12.80 -9.79 -13.99
CA LEU A 218 11.64 -8.96 -13.73
C LEU A 218 11.36 -7.95 -14.85
N PRO A 219 10.07 -7.67 -15.13
CA PRO A 219 9.66 -6.60 -16.03
C PRO A 219 10.28 -5.25 -15.66
N ALA A 220 10.55 -4.41 -16.68
CA ALA A 220 11.22 -3.12 -16.49
C ALA A 220 10.41 -2.15 -15.63
N ASP A 221 9.08 -2.16 -15.76
CA ASP A 221 8.16 -1.38 -14.92
C ASP A 221 8.25 -1.82 -13.45
N LEU A 222 8.22 -3.12 -13.18
CA LEU A 222 8.32 -3.64 -11.81
C LEU A 222 9.69 -3.30 -11.18
N ARG A 223 10.78 -3.37 -11.96
CA ARG A 223 12.10 -2.93 -11.49
C ARG A 223 12.16 -1.44 -11.20
N ALA A 224 11.48 -0.62 -11.98
CA ALA A 224 11.43 0.82 -11.75
C ALA A 224 10.61 1.15 -10.49
N GLU A 225 9.51 0.43 -10.26
CA GLU A 225 8.67 0.55 -9.06
C GLU A 225 9.38 0.04 -7.79
N HIS A 226 10.16 -1.04 -7.93
CA HIS A 226 10.88 -1.71 -6.85
C HIS A 226 12.39 -1.78 -7.20
N PRO A 227 13.16 -0.70 -6.97
CA PRO A 227 14.52 -0.58 -7.52
C PRO A 227 15.56 -1.49 -6.85
N THR A 228 15.31 -1.98 -5.65
CA THR A 228 16.21 -2.91 -4.94
C THR A 228 15.69 -4.33 -5.02
N TRP A 229 16.61 -5.29 -5.11
CA TRP A 229 16.28 -6.72 -5.13
C TRP A 229 15.51 -7.14 -3.86
N THR A 230 15.80 -6.53 -2.70
CA THR A 230 15.01 -6.71 -1.47
C THR A 230 13.54 -6.32 -1.66
N ARG A 231 13.27 -5.14 -2.24
CA ARG A 231 11.90 -4.68 -2.52
C ARG A 231 11.20 -5.58 -3.54
N GLN A 232 11.94 -6.07 -4.53
CA GLN A 232 11.40 -7.00 -5.54
C GLN A 232 11.00 -8.35 -4.95
N ILE A 233 11.84 -8.95 -4.09
CA ILE A 233 11.50 -10.20 -3.38
C ILE A 233 10.29 -9.99 -2.47
N THR A 234 10.24 -8.86 -1.78
CA THR A 234 9.12 -8.48 -0.90
C THR A 234 7.81 -8.41 -1.70
N GLU A 235 7.85 -7.79 -2.89
CA GLU A 235 6.72 -7.72 -3.84
C GLU A 235 6.26 -9.11 -4.30
N LEU A 236 7.19 -9.98 -4.70
CA LEU A 236 6.86 -11.33 -5.14
C LEU A 236 6.24 -12.16 -4.01
N PHE A 237 6.76 -12.03 -2.78
CA PHE A 237 6.19 -12.69 -1.62
C PHE A 237 4.77 -12.18 -1.33
N ALA A 238 4.56 -10.85 -1.38
CA ALA A 238 3.25 -10.23 -1.20
C ALA A 238 2.24 -10.67 -2.26
N TYR A 239 2.64 -10.80 -3.54
CA TYR A 239 1.78 -11.34 -4.59
C TYR A 239 1.44 -12.82 -4.38
N GLY A 240 2.39 -13.61 -3.88
CA GLY A 240 2.14 -15.00 -3.48
C GLY A 240 1.11 -15.11 -2.36
N MET A 241 1.31 -14.35 -1.27
CA MET A 241 0.37 -14.26 -0.14
C MET A 241 -1.01 -13.81 -0.58
N MET A 242 -1.08 -12.76 -1.41
CA MET A 242 -2.33 -12.24 -1.95
C MET A 242 -3.07 -13.27 -2.81
N THR A 243 -2.37 -14.02 -3.65
CA THR A 243 -2.98 -15.07 -4.48
C THR A 243 -3.60 -16.17 -3.62
N ILE A 244 -2.86 -16.64 -2.62
CA ILE A 244 -3.33 -17.67 -1.68
C ILE A 244 -4.51 -17.16 -0.86
N PHE A 245 -4.44 -15.92 -0.39
CA PHE A 245 -5.52 -15.29 0.35
C PHE A 245 -6.82 -15.24 -0.46
N LEU A 246 -6.75 -14.73 -1.69
CA LEU A 246 -7.93 -14.61 -2.55
C LEU A 246 -8.53 -16.00 -2.85
N ASN A 247 -7.71 -17.01 -3.14
CA ASN A 247 -8.19 -18.37 -3.38
C ASN A 247 -8.82 -19.04 -2.14
N ARG A 248 -8.51 -18.59 -0.91
CA ARG A 248 -9.20 -19.05 0.31
C ARG A 248 -10.58 -18.44 0.48
N LEU A 249 -10.81 -17.26 -0.11
CA LEU A 249 -12.07 -16.54 -0.01
C LEU A 249 -13.05 -16.91 -1.12
N ASP A 250 -12.53 -17.02 -2.35
CA ASP A 250 -13.29 -17.41 -3.53
C ASP A 250 -12.41 -18.24 -4.46
N ASP A 251 -12.94 -19.37 -4.92
CA ASP A 251 -12.18 -20.35 -5.69
C ASP A 251 -11.81 -19.76 -7.06
N GLY A 252 -10.51 -19.62 -7.32
CA GLY A 252 -9.97 -19.10 -8.57
C GLY A 252 -9.84 -17.57 -8.68
N ALA A 253 -10.21 -16.79 -7.65
CA ALA A 253 -10.00 -15.34 -7.65
C ALA A 253 -8.49 -14.97 -7.68
N GLY A 254 -7.69 -15.68 -6.89
CA GLY A 254 -6.23 -15.56 -6.90
C GLY A 254 -5.63 -16.03 -8.23
N ASP A 255 -6.13 -17.11 -8.81
CA ASP A 255 -5.64 -17.63 -10.09
C ASP A 255 -5.92 -16.64 -11.24
N SER A 256 -7.07 -15.97 -11.20
CA SER A 256 -7.43 -14.91 -12.15
C SER A 256 -6.48 -13.71 -12.04
N PHE A 257 -6.15 -13.31 -10.80
CA PHE A 257 -5.13 -12.29 -10.54
C PHE A 257 -3.75 -12.71 -11.10
N ALA A 258 -3.27 -13.91 -10.76
CA ALA A 258 -1.97 -14.40 -11.20
C ALA A 258 -1.88 -14.52 -12.73
N LEU A 259 -2.97 -14.93 -13.38
CA LEU A 259 -3.08 -14.97 -14.84
C LEU A 259 -2.98 -13.58 -15.46
N PHE A 260 -3.64 -12.58 -14.85
CA PHE A 260 -3.59 -11.18 -15.29
C PHE A 260 -2.17 -10.62 -15.20
N GLU A 261 -1.50 -10.75 -14.04
CA GLU A 261 -0.13 -10.27 -13.85
C GLU A 261 0.85 -10.89 -14.86
N ARG A 262 0.74 -12.20 -15.07
CA ARG A 262 1.57 -12.92 -16.04
C ARG A 262 1.33 -12.46 -17.48
N ARG A 263 0.07 -12.24 -17.88
CA ARG A 263 -0.25 -11.88 -19.29
C ARG A 263 -0.03 -10.41 -19.58
N THR A 264 -0.43 -9.54 -18.66
CA THR A 264 -0.45 -8.08 -18.85
C THR A 264 0.89 -7.47 -18.46
N ARG A 265 1.41 -7.79 -17.27
CA ARG A 265 2.67 -7.24 -16.75
C ARG A 265 3.89 -8.12 -17.03
N LYS A 266 3.70 -9.27 -17.71
CA LYS A 266 4.78 -10.21 -18.07
C LYS A 266 5.54 -10.77 -16.87
N LEU A 267 4.89 -10.85 -15.70
CA LEU A 267 5.50 -11.37 -14.49
C LEU A 267 5.53 -12.90 -14.50
N THR A 268 6.48 -13.48 -15.24
CA THR A 268 6.58 -14.93 -15.49
C THR A 268 7.03 -15.72 -14.26
N VAL A 269 7.72 -15.10 -13.32
CA VAL A 269 8.20 -15.73 -12.07
C VAL A 269 7.09 -15.91 -11.01
N LEU A 270 5.95 -15.22 -11.17
CA LEU A 270 4.87 -15.22 -10.16
C LEU A 270 4.37 -16.64 -9.78
N PRO A 271 4.19 -17.61 -10.70
CA PRO A 271 3.81 -18.98 -10.32
C PRO A 271 4.80 -19.67 -9.37
N ALA A 272 6.12 -19.42 -9.54
CA ALA A 272 7.14 -19.96 -8.64
C ALA A 272 7.04 -19.31 -7.26
N ALA A 273 6.81 -17.98 -7.20
CA ALA A 273 6.57 -17.27 -5.95
C ALA A 273 5.33 -17.79 -5.21
N ILE A 274 4.20 -17.99 -5.92
CA ILE A 274 2.97 -18.55 -5.33
C ILE A 274 3.23 -19.94 -4.76
N THR A 275 3.93 -20.81 -5.52
CA THR A 275 4.27 -22.17 -5.09
C THR A 275 5.15 -22.15 -3.84
N ALA A 276 6.15 -21.27 -3.79
CA ALA A 276 7.04 -21.13 -2.63
C ALA A 276 6.30 -20.61 -1.39
N VAL A 277 5.42 -19.60 -1.52
CA VAL A 277 4.58 -19.15 -0.39
C VAL A 277 3.62 -20.25 0.06
N ALA A 278 3.04 -21.02 -0.85
CA ALA A 278 2.17 -22.13 -0.48
C ALA A 278 2.94 -23.22 0.31
N HIS A 279 4.14 -23.58 -0.15
CA HIS A 279 5.04 -24.49 0.56
C HIS A 279 5.42 -23.96 1.95
N TYR A 280 5.69 -22.65 2.06
CA TYR A 280 5.96 -22.00 3.33
C TYR A 280 4.81 -22.16 4.33
N LEU A 281 3.60 -21.79 3.93
CA LEU A 281 2.42 -21.84 4.80
C LEU A 281 2.07 -23.28 5.21
N ASP A 282 2.18 -24.24 4.28
CA ASP A 282 1.98 -25.66 4.58
C ASP A 282 3.06 -26.19 5.54
N GLY A 283 4.33 -25.83 5.33
CA GLY A 283 5.43 -26.19 6.23
C GLY A 283 5.29 -25.58 7.62
N ARG A 284 4.80 -24.34 7.72
CA ARG A 284 4.44 -23.68 9.00
C ARG A 284 3.32 -24.43 9.71
N ALA A 285 2.24 -24.75 9.00
CA ALA A 285 1.10 -25.48 9.57
C ALA A 285 1.48 -26.88 10.07
N LYS A 286 2.46 -27.53 9.44
CA LYS A 286 3.01 -28.84 9.84
C LYS A 286 4.12 -28.75 10.90
N GLY A 287 4.53 -27.55 11.33
CA GLY A 287 5.64 -27.35 12.26
C GLY A 287 7.02 -27.68 11.68
N GLN A 288 7.14 -27.79 10.35
CA GLN A 288 8.39 -28.07 9.64
C GLN A 288 9.23 -26.80 9.43
N ILE A 289 8.57 -25.65 9.36
CA ILE A 289 9.21 -24.34 9.24
C ILE A 289 8.85 -23.56 10.50
N ALA A 290 9.87 -23.17 11.29
CA ALA A 290 9.64 -22.52 12.57
C ALA A 290 9.22 -21.06 12.41
N SER A 291 9.81 -20.32 11.46
CA SER A 291 9.49 -18.91 11.22
C SER A 291 9.71 -18.50 9.76
N ILE A 292 9.19 -17.32 9.39
CA ILE A 292 9.48 -16.72 8.09
C ILE A 292 10.97 -16.43 7.89
N ASN A 293 11.69 -16.12 8.98
CA ASN A 293 13.13 -15.87 8.93
C ASN A 293 13.90 -17.09 8.42
N ASP A 294 13.49 -18.29 8.84
CA ASP A 294 14.14 -19.54 8.42
C ASP A 294 13.87 -19.88 6.96
N TYR A 295 12.78 -19.35 6.41
CA TYR A 295 12.30 -19.69 5.07
C TYR A 295 12.71 -18.70 3.99
N LEU A 296 12.82 -17.41 4.32
CA LEU A 296 13.07 -16.38 3.31
C LEU A 296 14.29 -16.64 2.40
N PRO A 297 15.45 -17.12 2.89
CA PRO A 297 16.54 -17.51 1.99
C PRO A 297 16.13 -18.59 0.97
N GLN A 298 15.33 -19.56 1.40
CA GLN A 298 14.82 -20.65 0.54
C GLN A 298 13.80 -20.11 -0.47
N PHE A 299 12.96 -19.15 -0.06
CA PHE A 299 12.06 -18.45 -0.96
C PHE A 299 12.84 -17.82 -2.12
N VAL A 300 13.95 -17.13 -1.84
CA VAL A 300 14.80 -16.53 -2.87
C VAL A 300 15.38 -17.58 -3.81
N THR A 301 15.89 -18.69 -3.28
CA THR A 301 16.41 -19.81 -4.09
C THR A 301 15.34 -20.43 -4.99
N ALA A 302 14.07 -20.47 -4.55
CA ALA A 302 12.98 -21.02 -5.35
C ALA A 302 12.58 -20.13 -6.56
N LEU A 303 13.03 -18.87 -6.58
CA LEU A 303 12.74 -17.92 -7.67
C LEU A 303 13.82 -17.89 -8.76
N THR A 304 15.02 -18.41 -8.47
CA THR A 304 16.19 -18.39 -9.36
C THR A 304 16.34 -19.68 -10.14
#